data_AF-A0A1F2HN49-F1
#
_entry.id   AF-A0A1F2HN49-F1
#
_cell.length_a   1.000
_cell.length_b   1.000
_cell.length_c   1.000
_cell.angle_alpha   90.00
_cell.angle_beta   90.00
_cell.angle_gamma   90.00
#
_symmetry.space_group_name_H-M   'P 1'
#
loop_
_entity.id
_entity.type
_entity.pdbx_description
1 polymer ?
#
loop_
_entity_poly.entity_id
_entity_poly.type
_entity_poly.pdbx_seq_one_letter_code
_entity_poly.pdbx_strand_id
1 'polypeptide(L)'
;MNQYLVAIHYIQLLQAELDILNHDARLLFDLKIEPNLAKRELADLKVSLSKLSDKNLYIEGTIWYQPSLFAIIDQNLGVIDDWLKELDDFFEFTYSTTVFTVLKENENRSYDLLLGLYSRLEYVISEIKNSR
;
A
#
# COMPACT_ATOMS: atom_id res chain seq x y z
N MET A 1 -12.48 -14.40 6.67
CA MET A 1 -12.58 -13.02 6.14
C MET A 1 -11.79 -12.97 4.86
N ASN A 2 -12.30 -12.35 3.80
CA ASN A 2 -11.64 -12.39 2.50
C ASN A 2 -10.37 -11.53 2.53
N GLN A 3 -9.19 -12.16 2.49
CA GLN A 3 -7.91 -11.47 2.67
C GLN A 3 -7.67 -10.38 1.60
N TYR A 4 -8.21 -10.53 0.39
CA TYR A 4 -8.14 -9.51 -0.65
C TYR A 4 -8.86 -8.22 -0.23
N LEU A 5 -10.07 -8.32 0.34
CA LEU A 5 -10.79 -7.15 0.85
C LEU A 5 -10.07 -6.49 2.03
N VAL A 6 -9.40 -7.30 2.88
CA VAL A 6 -8.59 -6.77 3.98
C VAL A 6 -7.40 -5.99 3.44
N ALA A 7 -6.70 -6.52 2.44
CA ALA A 7 -5.59 -5.83 1.78
C ALA A 7 -6.06 -4.52 1.13
N ILE A 8 -7.18 -4.53 0.40
CA ILE A 8 -7.75 -3.32 -0.22
C ILE A 8 -8.09 -2.27 0.83
N HIS A 9 -8.64 -2.68 1.98
CA HIS A 9 -8.88 -1.76 3.08
C HIS A 9 -7.58 -1.10 3.60
N TYR A 10 -6.50 -1.87 3.78
CA TYR A 10 -5.21 -1.30 4.18
C TYR A 10 -4.61 -0.38 3.10
N ILE A 11 -4.80 -0.68 1.81
CA ILE A 11 -4.41 0.22 0.71
C ILE A 11 -5.15 1.57 0.84
N GLN A 12 -6.47 1.54 1.09
CA GLN A 12 -7.26 2.76 1.26
C GLN A 12 -6.82 3.59 2.48
N LEU A 13 -6.55 2.93 3.62
CA LEU A 13 -6.04 3.60 4.82
C LEU A 13 -4.67 4.23 4.58
N LEU A 14 -3.78 3.51 3.90
CA LEU A 14 -2.45 3.99 3.55
C LEU A 14 -2.52 5.21 2.61
N GLN A 15 -3.44 5.18 1.64
CA GLN A 15 -3.66 6.29 0.74
C GLN A 15 -4.17 7.54 1.47
N ALA A 16 -5.08 7.37 2.43
CA ALA A 16 -5.57 8.48 3.26
C ALA A 16 -4.47 9.08 4.14
N GLU A 17 -3.61 8.24 4.74
CA GLU A 17 -2.49 8.72 5.56
C GLU A 17 -1.45 9.49 4.72
N LEU A 18 -1.11 8.97 3.53
CA LEU A 18 -0.24 9.67 2.59
C LEU A 18 -0.84 11.01 2.14
N ASP A 19 -2.16 11.10 1.97
CA ASP A 19 -2.85 12.35 1.65
C ASP A 19 -2.73 13.38 2.76
N ILE A 20 -2.87 12.96 4.01
CA ILE A 20 -2.69 13.82 5.20
C ILE A 20 -1.25 14.34 5.25
N LEU A 21 -0.26 13.45 5.13
CA LEU A 21 1.16 13.81 5.21
C LEU A 21 1.61 14.69 4.04
N ASN A 22 1.08 14.48 2.84
CA ASN A 22 1.41 15.30 1.68
C ASN A 22 0.74 16.69 1.77
N HIS A 23 -0.45 16.78 2.35
CA HIS A 23 -1.12 18.05 2.60
C HIS A 23 -0.43 18.86 3.71
N ASP A 24 -0.03 18.20 4.81
CA ASP A 24 0.66 18.81 5.94
C ASP A 24 2.04 18.20 6.19
N ALA A 25 2.97 18.45 5.26
CA ALA A 25 4.35 17.99 5.37
C ALA A 25 5.11 18.53 6.60
N ARG A 26 4.54 19.51 7.33
CA ARG A 26 5.10 19.99 8.61
C ARG A 26 5.10 18.89 9.67
N LEU A 27 4.21 17.92 9.54
CA LEU A 27 4.23 16.71 10.34
C LEU A 27 5.57 15.99 10.19
N LEU A 28 6.33 16.15 9.11
CA LEU A 28 7.64 15.52 8.96
C LEU A 28 8.81 16.44 9.33
N PHE A 29 8.59 17.67 9.78
CA PHE A 29 9.68 18.64 9.99
C PHE A 29 10.56 18.35 11.21
N ASP A 30 10.04 17.64 12.20
CA ASP A 30 10.81 17.18 13.37
C ASP A 30 11.73 15.99 13.03
N LEU A 31 11.49 15.36 11.88
CA LEU A 31 12.35 14.37 11.27
C LEU A 31 13.29 15.13 10.36
N LYS A 32 14.60 14.93 10.47
CA LYS A 32 15.64 15.72 9.76
C LYS A 32 15.66 15.47 8.24
N ILE A 33 14.52 15.53 7.58
CA ILE A 33 14.29 15.31 6.16
C ILE A 33 14.18 16.68 5.50
N GLU A 34 14.81 16.82 4.33
CA GLU A 34 14.66 18.03 3.54
C GLU A 34 13.18 18.16 3.07
N PRO A 35 12.48 19.28 3.34
CA PRO A 35 11.05 19.38 3.09
C PRO A 35 10.61 19.14 1.64
N ASN A 36 11.39 19.59 0.66
CA ASN A 36 11.04 19.38 -0.75
C ASN A 36 11.20 17.91 -1.16
N LEU A 37 12.24 17.24 -0.66
CA LEU A 37 12.45 15.80 -0.82
C LEU A 37 11.29 15.02 -0.20
N ALA A 38 10.91 15.34 1.03
CA ALA A 38 9.78 14.68 1.71
C ALA A 38 8.49 14.82 0.90
N LYS A 39 8.18 16.04 0.45
CA LYS A 39 6.99 16.31 -0.36
C LYS A 39 7.00 15.56 -1.69
N ARG A 40 8.15 15.49 -2.36
CA ARG A 40 8.31 14.75 -3.61
C ARG A 40 8.11 13.25 -3.41
N GLU A 41 8.82 12.65 -2.45
CA GLU A 41 8.72 11.21 -2.19
C GLU A 41 7.31 10.80 -1.74
N LEU A 42 6.64 11.60 -0.90
CA LEU A 42 5.23 11.36 -0.52
C LEU A 42 4.28 11.44 -1.72
N ALA A 43 4.51 12.39 -2.63
CA ALA A 43 3.71 12.50 -3.86
C ALA A 43 3.93 11.29 -4.78
N ASP A 44 5.18 10.85 -4.94
CA ASP A 44 5.52 9.68 -5.74
C ASP A 44 4.92 8.39 -5.15
N LEU A 45 4.95 8.24 -3.82
CA LEU A 45 4.31 7.11 -3.11
C LEU A 45 2.81 7.09 -3.35
N LYS A 46 2.15 8.24 -3.22
CA LYS A 46 0.72 8.38 -3.51
C LYS A 46 0.40 7.99 -4.96
N VAL A 47 1.19 8.46 -5.92
CA VAL A 47 1.01 8.12 -7.33
C VAL A 47 1.18 6.62 -7.55
N SER A 48 2.21 6.02 -6.95
CA SER A 48 2.44 4.57 -7.05
C SER A 48 1.26 3.77 -6.52
N LEU A 49 0.76 4.11 -5.33
CA LEU A 49 -0.37 3.42 -4.71
C LEU A 49 -1.68 3.61 -5.51
N SER A 50 -1.88 4.77 -6.14
CA SER A 50 -3.07 5.04 -6.95
C SER A 50 -3.19 4.14 -8.19
N LYS A 51 -2.09 3.57 -8.70
CA LYS A 51 -2.10 2.65 -9.85
C LYS A 51 -2.89 1.36 -9.57
N LEU A 52 -3.06 1.02 -8.28
CA LEU A 52 -3.80 -0.16 -7.85
C LEU A 52 -5.32 0.04 -7.92
N SER A 53 -5.84 1.27 -8.15
CA SER A 53 -7.28 1.58 -8.05
C SER A 53 -8.16 0.70 -8.91
N ASP A 54 -7.77 0.51 -10.18
CA ASP A 54 -8.59 -0.21 -11.15
C ASP A 54 -8.65 -1.70 -10.81
N LYS A 55 -7.52 -2.26 -10.35
CA LYS A 55 -7.44 -3.65 -9.89
C LYS A 55 -8.20 -3.84 -8.58
N ASN A 56 -8.12 -2.90 -7.65
CA ASN A 56 -8.91 -2.94 -6.41
C ASN A 56 -10.41 -2.99 -6.73
N LEU A 57 -10.91 -2.13 -7.61
CA LEU A 57 -12.31 -2.12 -8.04
C LEU A 57 -12.72 -3.44 -8.71
N TYR A 58 -11.85 -3.97 -9.56
CA TYR A 58 -12.08 -5.27 -10.19
C TYR A 58 -12.20 -6.40 -9.14
N ILE A 59 -11.28 -6.45 -8.19
CA ILE A 59 -11.28 -7.46 -7.12
C ILE A 59 -12.54 -7.30 -6.27
N GLU A 60 -12.85 -6.10 -5.78
CA GLU A 60 -14.08 -5.81 -5.02
C GLU A 60 -15.35 -6.22 -5.78
N GLY A 61 -15.40 -6.01 -7.10
CA GLY A 61 -16.55 -6.36 -7.94
C GLY A 61 -16.68 -7.86 -8.23
N THR A 62 -15.59 -8.62 -8.17
CA THR A 62 -15.56 -10.05 -8.53
C THR A 62 -15.48 -10.99 -7.32
N ILE A 63 -15.05 -10.49 -6.17
CA ILE A 63 -14.82 -11.32 -4.98
C ILE A 63 -16.11 -11.94 -4.39
N TRP A 64 -17.27 -11.43 -4.79
CA TRP A 64 -18.59 -11.95 -4.39
C TRP A 64 -19.03 -13.20 -5.15
N TYR A 65 -18.34 -13.55 -6.25
CA TYR A 65 -18.60 -14.81 -6.95
C TYR A 65 -18.18 -16.02 -6.12
N GLN A 66 -18.72 -17.20 -6.47
CA GLN A 66 -18.25 -18.45 -5.87
C GLN A 66 -16.72 -18.60 -6.09
N PRO A 67 -15.97 -19.14 -5.12
CA PRO A 67 -14.50 -19.21 -5.21
C PRO A 67 -13.98 -19.84 -6.52
N SER A 68 -14.68 -20.86 -7.03
CA SER A 68 -14.34 -21.52 -8.30
C SER A 68 -14.47 -20.59 -9.50
N LEU A 69 -15.50 -19.75 -9.55
CA LEU A 69 -15.70 -18.77 -10.62
C LEU A 69 -14.67 -17.64 -10.51
N PHE A 70 -14.42 -17.14 -9.30
CA PHE A 70 -13.36 -16.15 -9.07
C PHE A 70 -12.00 -16.64 -9.57
N ALA A 71 -11.61 -17.87 -9.22
CA ALA A 71 -10.36 -18.47 -9.66
C ALA A 71 -10.25 -18.61 -11.20
N ILE A 72 -11.35 -18.99 -11.87
CA ILE A 72 -11.38 -19.08 -13.33
C ILE A 72 -11.24 -17.70 -13.97
N ILE A 73 -11.95 -16.70 -13.46
CA ILE A 73 -11.90 -15.35 -14.02
C ILE A 73 -10.49 -14.75 -13.81
N ASP A 74 -9.90 -14.93 -12.63
CA ASP A 74 -8.53 -14.51 -12.33
C ASP A 74 -7.52 -15.18 -13.27
N GLN A 75 -7.53 -16.52 -13.38
CA GLN A 75 -6.60 -17.26 -14.25
C GLN A 75 -6.64 -16.81 -15.71
N ASN A 76 -7.80 -16.36 -16.19
CA ASN A 76 -7.95 -15.91 -17.57
C ASN A 76 -7.51 -14.45 -17.77
N LEU A 77 -7.48 -13.63 -16.73
CA LEU A 77 -7.22 -12.20 -16.82
C LEU A 77 -5.91 -11.76 -16.18
N GLY A 78 -5.28 -12.60 -15.34
CA GLY A 78 -4.00 -12.32 -14.68
C GLY A 78 -4.06 -11.17 -13.66
N VAL A 79 -5.26 -10.73 -13.26
CA VAL A 79 -5.41 -9.48 -12.49
C VAL A 79 -4.79 -9.59 -11.11
N ILE A 80 -4.93 -10.73 -10.41
CA ILE A 80 -4.34 -10.89 -9.08
C ILE A 80 -2.82 -10.97 -9.16
N ASP A 81 -2.25 -11.63 -10.17
CA ASP A 81 -0.81 -11.72 -10.33
C ASP A 81 -0.18 -10.35 -10.60
N ASP A 82 -0.80 -9.57 -11.49
CA ASP A 82 -0.38 -8.20 -11.77
C ASP A 82 -0.55 -7.29 -10.55
N TRP A 83 -1.66 -7.44 -9.80
CA TRP A 83 -1.92 -6.68 -8.58
C TRP A 83 -0.89 -6.97 -7.49
N LEU A 84 -0.54 -8.25 -7.28
CA LEU A 84 0.49 -8.65 -6.31
C LEU A 84 1.87 -8.14 -6.71
N LYS A 85 2.20 -8.15 -8.00
CA LYS A 85 3.46 -7.60 -8.51
C LYS A 85 3.53 -6.08 -8.30
N GLU A 86 2.47 -5.34 -8.63
CA GLU A 86 2.45 -3.89 -8.42
C GLU A 86 2.53 -3.51 -6.93
N LEU A 87 2.03 -4.37 -6.04
CA LEU A 87 2.23 -4.23 -4.60
C LEU A 87 3.68 -4.47 -4.18
N ASP A 88 4.34 -5.48 -4.75
CA ASP A 88 5.78 -5.70 -4.52
C ASP A 88 6.62 -4.51 -4.99
N ASP A 89 6.35 -4.01 -6.20
CA ASP A 89 7.01 -2.83 -6.76
C ASP A 89 6.78 -1.60 -5.86
N PHE A 90 5.58 -1.46 -5.29
CA PHE A 90 5.25 -0.41 -4.33
C PHE A 90 6.03 -0.53 -3.02
N PHE A 91 6.16 -1.75 -2.46
CA PHE A 91 6.95 -1.97 -1.25
C PHE A 91 8.42 -1.69 -1.48
N GLU A 92 9.00 -2.22 -2.57
CA GLU A 92 10.38 -1.97 -2.94
C GLU A 92 10.65 -0.47 -3.12
N PHE A 93 9.76 0.23 -3.83
CA PHE A 93 9.85 1.68 -3.98
C PHE A 93 9.80 2.38 -2.62
N THR A 94 8.85 2.02 -1.75
CA THR A 94 8.73 2.59 -0.41
C THR A 94 10.01 2.42 0.40
N TYR A 95 10.58 1.22 0.43
CA TYR A 95 11.82 0.93 1.15
C TYR A 95 13.02 1.72 0.63
N SER A 96 13.01 2.12 -0.65
CA SER A 96 14.06 2.96 -1.23
C SER A 96 13.98 4.44 -0.87
N THR A 97 12.85 4.90 -0.31
CA THR A 97 12.64 6.32 0.00
C THR A 97 13.37 6.77 1.27
N THR A 98 13.81 8.03 1.27
CA THR A 98 14.40 8.68 2.44
C THR A 98 13.36 8.86 3.54
N VAL A 99 12.13 9.21 3.16
CA VAL A 99 11.00 9.35 4.07
C VAL A 99 10.78 8.08 4.88
N PHE A 100 10.69 6.92 4.22
CA PHE A 100 10.49 5.66 4.92
C PHE A 100 11.66 5.31 5.85
N THR A 101 12.89 5.51 5.38
CA THR A 101 14.10 5.27 6.19
C THR A 101 14.08 6.07 7.48
N VAL A 102 13.81 7.38 7.38
CA VAL A 102 13.81 8.26 8.56
C VAL A 102 12.62 7.98 9.49
N LEU A 103 11.45 7.62 8.95
CA LEU A 103 10.32 7.19 9.76
C LEU A 103 10.69 5.96 10.59
N LYS A 104 11.30 4.94 9.98
CA LYS A 104 11.75 3.72 10.66
C LYS A 104 12.80 3.99 11.73
N GLU A 105 13.72 4.92 11.51
CA GLU A 105 14.69 5.35 12.53
C GLU A 105 14.04 6.09 13.72
N ASN A 106 12.79 6.54 13.58
CA ASN A 106 12.04 7.33 14.57
C ASN A 106 10.74 6.66 15.02
N GLU A 107 10.64 5.33 14.92
CA GLU A 107 9.48 4.44 15.23
C GLU A 107 8.98 4.49 16.70
N ASN A 108 9.39 5.49 17.48
CA ASN A 108 8.89 5.77 18.84
C ASN A 108 8.17 7.14 18.92
N ARG A 109 7.83 7.73 17.76
CA ARG A 109 7.15 9.04 17.63
C ARG A 109 5.84 8.86 16.89
N SER A 110 5.00 9.89 16.83
CA SER A 110 3.63 9.91 16.30
C SER A 110 3.39 9.40 14.84
N TYR A 111 4.37 8.80 14.19
CA TYR A 111 4.30 8.25 12.82
C TYR A 111 4.16 6.73 12.76
N ASP A 112 4.00 6.06 13.91
CA ASP A 112 3.80 4.61 14.03
C ASP A 112 2.61 4.09 13.22
N LEU A 113 1.61 4.93 12.97
CA LEU A 113 0.44 4.55 12.18
C LEU A 113 0.83 4.21 10.73
N LEU A 114 1.63 5.05 10.06
CA LEU A 114 2.02 4.83 8.68
C LEU A 114 2.86 3.55 8.56
N LEU A 115 3.88 3.38 9.41
CA LEU A 115 4.72 2.18 9.45
C LEU A 115 3.92 0.92 9.80
N GLY A 116 2.96 1.04 10.72
CA GLY A 116 2.04 -0.02 11.11
C GLY A 116 1.13 -0.44 9.96
N LEU A 117 0.57 0.52 9.20
CA LEU A 117 -0.25 0.26 8.02
C LEU A 117 0.57 -0.44 6.93
N TYR A 118 1.79 0.02 6.66
CA TYR A 118 2.71 -0.63 5.72
C TYR A 118 3.00 -2.07 6.11
N SER A 119 3.49 -2.28 7.33
CA SER A 119 3.86 -3.61 7.85
C SER A 119 2.66 -4.57 7.84
N ARG A 120 1.47 -4.04 8.14
CA ARG A 120 0.25 -4.83 8.17
C ARG A 120 -0.22 -5.20 6.77
N LEU A 121 -0.15 -4.28 5.81
CA LEU A 121 -0.44 -4.57 4.41
C LEU A 121 0.51 -5.65 3.88
N GLU A 122 1.82 -5.48 4.09
CA GLU A 122 2.84 -6.46 3.66
C GLU A 122 2.56 -7.86 4.23
N TYR A 123 2.24 -7.96 5.52
CA TYR A 123 1.84 -9.22 6.15
C TYR A 123 0.60 -9.86 5.47
N VAL A 124 -0.45 -9.07 5.23
CA VAL A 124 -1.67 -9.59 4.56
C VAL A 124 -1.34 -10.06 3.14
N ILE A 125 -0.50 -9.34 2.41
CA ILE A 125 -0.06 -9.74 1.07
C ILE A 125 0.75 -11.05 1.11
N SER A 126 1.62 -11.23 2.11
CA SER A 126 2.35 -12.50 2.27
C SER A 126 1.40 -13.67 2.53
N GLU A 127 0.36 -13.47 3.36
CA GLU A 127 -0.65 -14.49 3.62
C GLU A 127 -1.45 -14.86 2.38
N ILE A 128 -1.83 -13.88 1.55
CA ILE A 128 -2.50 -14.12 0.26
C ILE A 128 -1.61 -14.96 -0.65
N LYS A 129 -0.32 -14.60 -0.77
CA LYS A 129 0.65 -15.33 -1.60
C LYS A 129 0.85 -16.77 -1.14
N ASN A 130 0.91 -17.00 0.17
CA ASN A 130 1.09 -18.32 0.76
C ASN A 130 -0.16 -19.22 0.65
N SER A 131 -1.33 -18.63 0.44
CA SER A 131 -2.61 -19.33 0.38
C SER A 131 -3.08 -19.69 -1.03
N ARG A 132 -2.34 -19.25 -2.06
CA ARG A 132 -2.59 -19.55 -3.49
C ARG A 132 -1.76 -20.75 -3.94
#